data_AF-A0A0B7MJK5-F1
#
_entry.id   AF-A0A0B7MJK5-F1
#
_cell.length_a   1.000
_cell.length_b   1.000
_cell.length_c   1.000
_cell.angle_alpha   90.00
_cell.angle_beta   90.00
_cell.angle_gamma   90.00
#
_symmetry.space_group_name_H-M   'P 1'
#
loop_
_entity.id
_entity.type
_entity.pdbx_description
1 polymer ?
#
loop_
_entity_poly.entity_id
_entity_poly.type
_entity_poly.pdbx_seq_one_letter_code
_entity_poly.pdbx_strand_id
1 'polypeptide(L)'
;MRSYTKDPVSGKWTILDGVDLSKQQLYMAEIDPLNSFRFKKIGEPPRLVGKEKLGWTKCVILEIKPEVESKYLEIWWQDFTYRFWIDRRKHILVKAEATAVSTQSTDTVLTMTVDFRDFNKKIKIAPPI
;
A
#
# COMPACT_ATOMS: atom_id res chain seq x y z
N MET A 1 2.16 14.70 21.43
CA MET A 1 1.45 14.29 20.19
C MET A 1 0.22 13.49 20.60
N ARG A 2 -0.88 13.59 19.83
CA ARG A 2 -2.09 12.80 20.05
C ARG A 2 -2.39 12.00 18.78
N SER A 3 -2.65 10.72 18.94
CA SER A 3 -3.17 9.87 17.87
C SER A 3 -4.63 9.56 18.12
N TYR A 4 -5.41 9.40 17.05
CA TYR A 4 -6.83 9.13 17.10
C TYR A 4 -7.13 7.88 16.30
N THR A 5 -7.79 6.90 16.90
CA THR A 5 -8.28 5.71 16.21
C THR A 5 -9.78 5.62 16.39
N LYS A 6 -10.49 5.29 15.31
CA LYS A 6 -11.92 5.04 15.36
C LYS A 6 -12.12 3.53 15.43
N ASP A 7 -12.79 3.06 16.48
CA ASP A 7 -13.20 1.67 16.57
C ASP A 7 -14.16 1.36 15.40
N PRO A 8 -13.83 0.41 14.51
CA PRO A 8 -14.67 0.08 13.37
C PRO A 8 -16.00 -0.58 13.77
N VAL A 9 -16.08 -1.17 14.96
CA VAL A 9 -17.29 -1.85 15.47
C VAL A 9 -18.20 -0.85 16.17
N SER A 10 -17.69 -0.14 17.18
CA SER A 10 -18.52 0.79 17.97
C SER A 10 -18.63 2.19 17.34
N GLY A 11 -17.76 2.53 16.39
CA GLY A 11 -17.67 3.86 15.80
C GLY A 11 -17.13 4.94 16.73
N LYS A 12 -16.72 4.58 17.96
CA LYS A 12 -16.21 5.52 18.96
C LYS A 12 -14.75 5.89 18.67
N TRP A 13 -14.38 7.10 19.03
CA TRP A 13 -13.01 7.58 18.93
C TRP A 13 -12.24 7.31 20.21
N THR A 14 -11.04 6.75 20.06
CA THR A 14 -10.06 6.58 21.13
C THR A 14 -8.93 7.57 20.90
N ILE A 15 -8.59 8.32 21.94
CA ILE A 15 -7.50 9.28 21.95
C ILE A 15 -6.31 8.66 22.67
N LEU A 16 -5.16 8.61 22.00
CA LEU A 16 -3.92 8.11 22.56
C LEU A 16 -2.96 9.28 22.79
N ASP A 17 -2.82 9.70 24.05
CA ASP A 17 -1.91 10.76 24.45
C ASP A 17 -0.45 10.26 24.49
N GLY A 18 0.45 11.02 23.87
CA GLY A 18 1.89 10.70 23.85
C GLY A 18 2.29 9.58 22.89
N VAL A 19 1.34 8.92 22.24
CA VAL A 19 1.60 7.85 21.26
C VAL A 19 1.59 8.42 19.84
N ASP A 20 2.64 8.12 19.09
CA ASP A 20 2.74 8.38 17.66
C ASP A 20 2.53 7.06 16.90
N LEU A 21 1.31 6.82 16.43
CA LEU A 21 0.98 5.58 15.73
C LEU A 21 1.70 5.44 14.38
N SER A 22 2.15 6.55 13.77
CA SER A 22 2.91 6.50 12.51
C SER A 22 4.26 5.79 12.63
N LYS A 23 4.79 5.70 13.86
CA LYS A 23 6.05 5.00 14.16
C LYS A 23 5.86 3.52 14.46
N GLN A 24 4.63 3.04 14.59
CA GLN A 24 4.34 1.66 14.94
C GLN A 24 4.17 0.82 13.67
N GLN A 25 5.12 -0.09 13.42
CA GLN A 25 5.13 -0.92 12.22
C GLN A 25 3.87 -1.77 12.03
N LEU A 26 3.22 -2.16 13.13
CA LEU A 26 1.98 -2.94 13.09
C LEU A 26 0.85 -2.18 12.36
N TYR A 27 0.85 -0.84 12.43
CA TYR A 27 -0.14 0.01 11.78
C TYR A 27 0.32 0.50 10.40
N MET A 28 1.39 -0.07 9.83
CA MET A 28 1.88 0.33 8.50
C MET A 28 0.79 0.23 7.43
N ALA A 29 -0.02 -0.83 7.43
CA ALA A 29 -1.11 -0.96 6.46
C ALA A 29 -2.21 0.11 6.64
N GLU A 30 -2.40 0.62 7.85
CA GLU A 30 -3.50 1.54 8.18
C GLU A 30 -3.07 3.02 8.14
N ILE A 31 -1.80 3.30 8.44
CA ILE A 31 -1.30 4.67 8.66
C ILE A 31 -0.28 5.10 7.61
N ASP A 32 0.56 4.18 7.12
CA ASP A 32 1.51 4.45 6.04
C ASP A 32 1.53 3.29 5.02
N PRO A 33 0.44 3.12 4.23
CA PRO A 33 0.31 2.02 3.29
C PRO A 33 1.39 2.07 2.18
N LEU A 34 2.05 3.21 2.00
CA LEU A 34 3.15 3.37 1.04
C LEU A 34 4.45 2.72 1.53
N ASN A 35 4.58 2.46 2.83
CA ASN A 35 5.72 1.75 3.38
C ASN A 35 5.84 0.33 2.79
N SER A 36 4.71 -0.30 2.47
CA SER A 36 4.68 -1.59 1.76
C SER A 36 5.17 -1.52 0.30
N PHE A 37 5.45 -0.33 -0.24
CA PHE A 37 5.97 -0.10 -1.58
C PHE A 37 7.39 0.50 -1.55
N ARG A 38 8.08 0.42 -0.40
CA ARG A 38 9.50 0.73 -0.29
C ARG A 38 10.33 -0.52 -0.57
N PHE A 39 11.36 -0.36 -1.38
CA PHE A 39 12.16 -1.46 -1.89
C PHE A 39 13.64 -1.22 -1.59
N LYS A 40 14.32 -2.26 -1.07
CA LYS A 40 15.78 -2.26 -0.95
C LYS A 40 16.41 -2.28 -2.34
N LYS A 41 15.82 -3.09 -3.23
CA LYS A 41 16.21 -3.23 -4.64
C LYS A 41 14.99 -3.52 -5.48
N ILE A 42 14.96 -2.97 -6.69
CA ILE A 42 13.87 -3.23 -7.65
C ILE A 42 14.05 -4.59 -8.35
N GLY A 43 15.28 -5.10 -8.41
CA GLY A 43 15.60 -6.36 -9.10
C GLY A 43 15.70 -6.16 -10.61
N GLU A 44 14.93 -6.94 -11.37
CA GLU A 44 14.85 -6.85 -12.82
C GLU A 44 14.19 -5.54 -13.30
N PRO A 45 14.49 -5.09 -14.53
CA PRO A 45 13.77 -3.98 -15.14
C PRO A 45 12.24 -4.21 -15.15
N PRO A 46 11.43 -3.17 -14.91
CA PRO A 46 9.97 -3.30 -14.96
C PRO A 46 9.47 -3.86 -16.29
N ARG A 47 8.61 -4.87 -16.22
CA ARG A 47 8.03 -5.53 -17.38
C ARG A 47 6.66 -4.94 -17.68
N LEU A 48 6.41 -4.57 -18.93
CA LEU A 48 5.06 -4.22 -19.38
C LEU A 48 4.25 -5.51 -19.53
N VAL A 49 3.35 -5.78 -18.58
CA VAL A 49 2.58 -7.04 -18.56
C VAL A 49 1.16 -6.90 -19.09
N GLY A 50 0.67 -5.66 -19.29
CA GLY A 50 -0.67 -5.49 -19.80
C GLY A 50 -1.14 -4.04 -19.99
N LYS A 51 -2.39 -3.94 -20.41
CA LYS A 51 -3.16 -2.70 -20.50
C LYS A 51 -4.55 -2.99 -19.97
N GLU A 52 -5.06 -2.12 -19.11
CA GLU A 52 -6.37 -2.29 -18.49
C GLU A 52 -7.09 -0.94 -18.39
N LYS A 53 -8.41 -0.96 -18.42
CA LYS A 53 -9.24 0.23 -18.22
C LYS A 53 -9.85 0.19 -16.82
N LEU A 54 -9.35 1.03 -15.92
CA LEU A 54 -9.91 1.22 -14.58
C LEU A 54 -10.96 2.34 -14.63
N GLY A 55 -12.25 1.95 -14.71
CA GLY A 55 -13.36 2.87 -14.92
C GLY A 55 -13.25 3.61 -16.26
N TRP A 56 -12.91 4.91 -16.23
CA TRP A 56 -12.68 5.73 -17.42
C TRP A 56 -11.19 5.91 -17.76
N THR A 57 -10.29 5.42 -16.90
CA THR A 57 -8.84 5.61 -17.03
C THR A 57 -8.22 4.43 -17.78
N LYS A 58 -7.49 4.71 -18.87
CA LYS A 58 -6.72 3.69 -19.60
C LYS A 58 -5.32 3.60 -19.03
N CYS A 59 -4.95 2.44 -18.50
CA CYS A 59 -3.68 2.19 -17.84
C CYS A 59 -2.78 1.25 -18.64
N VAL A 60 -1.48 1.41 -18.49
CA VAL A 60 -0.51 0.32 -18.69
C VAL A 60 -0.23 -0.33 -17.34
N ILE A 61 0.06 -1.63 -17.35
CA ILE A 61 0.43 -2.38 -16.15
C ILE A 61 1.91 -2.72 -16.24
N LEU A 62 2.69 -2.20 -15.29
CA LEU A 62 4.08 -2.58 -15.10
C LEU A 62 4.20 -3.56 -13.94
N GLU A 63 5.02 -4.59 -14.10
CA GLU A 63 5.31 -5.58 -13.06
C GLU A 63 6.79 -5.54 -12.67
N ILE A 64 7.07 -5.65 -11.37
CA ILE A 64 8.41 -5.86 -10.82
C ILE A 64 8.37 -6.96 -9.75
N LYS A 65 9.54 -7.54 -9.48
CA LYS A 65 9.77 -8.49 -8.38
C LYS A 65 10.90 -7.97 -7.48
N PRO A 66 10.58 -7.04 -6.56
CA PRO A 66 11.58 -6.33 -5.78
C PRO A 66 11.94 -7.07 -4.48
N GLU A 67 13.04 -6.66 -3.86
CA GLU A 67 13.32 -6.94 -2.45
C GLU A 67 12.66 -5.84 -1.61
N VAL A 68 11.69 -6.20 -0.77
CA VAL A 68 10.94 -5.25 0.06
C VAL A 68 11.78 -4.72 1.23
N GLU A 69 11.53 -3.49 1.66
CA GLU A 69 12.26 -2.89 2.81
C GLU A 69 11.71 -3.34 4.17
N SER A 70 10.41 -3.62 4.24
CA SER A 70 9.72 -3.95 5.49
C SER A 70 10.15 -5.31 6.05
N LYS A 71 10.89 -5.30 7.16
CA LYS A 71 11.24 -6.52 7.91
C LYS A 71 10.02 -7.33 8.33
N TYR A 72 8.91 -6.66 8.66
CA TYR A 72 7.66 -7.34 9.00
C TYR A 72 7.15 -8.18 7.82
N LEU A 73 7.17 -7.61 6.60
CA LEU A 73 6.77 -8.34 5.40
C LEU A 73 7.72 -9.51 5.11
N GLU A 74 9.04 -9.30 5.23
CA GLU A 74 10.04 -10.34 4.97
C GLU A 74 9.96 -11.55 5.91
N ILE A 75 9.49 -11.37 7.16
CA ILE A 75 9.38 -12.47 8.13
C ILE A 75 8.29 -13.46 7.72
N TRP A 76 7.16 -12.96 7.23
CA TRP A 76 5.95 -13.78 7.02
C TRP A 76 5.70 -14.13 5.54
N TRP A 77 6.31 -13.39 4.61
CA TRP A 77 5.98 -13.44 3.19
C TRP A 77 7.23 -13.45 2.31
N GLN A 78 7.10 -14.13 1.17
CA GLN A 78 8.15 -14.25 0.15
C GLN A 78 7.56 -14.23 -1.26
N ASP A 79 8.44 -14.19 -2.27
CA ASP A 79 8.08 -14.18 -3.70
C ASP A 79 7.17 -13.01 -4.10
N PHE A 80 7.53 -11.83 -3.63
CA PHE A 80 6.78 -10.60 -3.91
C PHE A 80 6.71 -10.29 -5.41
N THR A 81 5.49 -10.10 -5.89
CA THR A 81 5.18 -9.56 -7.22
C THR A 81 4.35 -8.30 -7.07
N TYR A 82 4.85 -7.19 -7.62
CA TYR A 82 4.19 -5.89 -7.58
C TYR A 82 3.72 -5.50 -8.98
N ARG A 83 2.47 -5.04 -9.07
CA ARG A 83 1.87 -4.49 -10.29
C ARG A 83 1.44 -3.05 -10.08
N PHE A 84 1.72 -2.23 -11.08
CA PHE A 84 1.45 -0.79 -11.08
C PHE A 84 0.61 -0.41 -12.28
N TRP A 85 -0.56 0.17 -12.04
CA TRP A 85 -1.41 0.71 -13.08
C TRP A 85 -1.11 2.20 -13.26
N ILE A 86 -0.52 2.53 -14.40
CA ILE A 86 -0.12 3.90 -14.72
C ILE A 86 -1.07 4.45 -15.79
N ASP A 87 -1.74 5.56 -15.49
CA ASP A 87 -2.58 6.30 -16.45
C ASP A 87 -1.72 6.72 -17.64
N ARG A 88 -2.08 6.24 -18.84
CA ARG A 88 -1.31 6.48 -20.07
C ARG A 88 -1.28 7.93 -20.52
N ARG A 89 -2.26 8.73 -20.12
CA ARG A 89 -2.40 10.14 -20.51
C ARG A 89 -1.79 11.06 -19.46
N LYS A 90 -2.06 10.78 -18.19
CA LYS A 90 -1.62 11.63 -17.08
C LYS A 90 -0.26 11.23 -16.52
N HIS A 91 0.25 10.04 -16.85
CA HIS A 91 1.50 9.49 -16.34
C HIS A 91 1.55 9.43 -14.80
N ILE A 92 0.41 9.13 -14.18
CA ILE A 92 0.30 8.97 -12.72
C ILE A 92 -0.04 7.53 -12.37
N LEU A 93 0.50 7.05 -11.25
CA LEU A 93 0.13 5.77 -10.64
C LEU A 93 -1.29 5.89 -10.07
N VAL A 94 -2.23 5.08 -10.52
CA VAL A 94 -3.63 5.13 -10.05
C VAL A 94 -4.01 3.95 -9.16
N LYS A 95 -3.32 2.82 -9.31
CA LYS A 95 -3.48 1.63 -8.47
C LYS A 95 -2.14 0.91 -8.38
N ALA A 96 -1.83 0.34 -7.22
CA ALA A 96 -0.75 -0.60 -7.04
C ALA A 96 -1.24 -1.85 -6.31
N GLU A 97 -0.68 -3.00 -6.65
CA GLU A 97 -1.02 -4.28 -6.04
C GLU A 97 0.26 -5.05 -5.75
N ALA A 98 0.34 -5.65 -4.57
CA ALA A 98 1.41 -6.55 -4.17
C ALA A 98 0.81 -7.91 -3.85
N THR A 99 1.44 -8.95 -4.37
CA THR A 99 1.11 -10.35 -4.03
C THR A 99 2.35 -11.05 -3.53
N ALA A 100 2.18 -11.95 -2.57
CA ALA A 100 3.26 -12.76 -2.01
C ALA A 100 2.68 -14.07 -1.45
N VAL A 101 3.52 -15.07 -1.22
CA VAL A 101 3.13 -16.32 -0.57
C VAL A 101 3.71 -16.40 0.84
N SER A 102 3.05 -17.12 1.74
CA SER A 102 3.56 -17.28 3.10
C SER A 102 4.86 -18.07 3.11
N THR A 103 5.79 -17.68 3.97
CA THR A 103 7.01 -18.47 4.27
C THR A 103 6.70 -19.81 4.93
N GLN A 104 5.48 -20.00 5.46
CA GLN A 104 5.04 -21.22 6.14
C GLN A 104 4.14 -22.13 5.29
N SER A 105 3.52 -21.60 4.23
CA SER A 105 2.62 -22.36 3.36
C SER A 105 2.44 -21.67 2.02
N THR A 106 2.64 -22.40 0.93
CA THR A 106 2.45 -21.90 -0.44
C THR A 106 0.99 -21.68 -0.81
N ASP A 107 0.06 -22.28 -0.06
CA ASP A 107 -1.39 -22.14 -0.30
C ASP A 107 -1.96 -20.86 0.32
N THR A 108 -1.16 -20.17 1.15
CA THR A 108 -1.54 -18.91 1.78
C THR A 108 -0.93 -17.75 1.02
N VAL A 109 -1.78 -16.86 0.50
CA VAL A 109 -1.38 -15.73 -0.34
C VAL A 109 -1.71 -14.41 0.36
N LEU A 110 -0.74 -13.50 0.38
CA LEU A 110 -0.95 -12.09 0.68
C LEU A 110 -1.38 -11.36 -0.59
N THR A 111 -2.41 -10.55 -0.49
CA THR A 111 -2.73 -9.54 -1.51
C THR A 111 -2.92 -8.19 -0.84
N MET A 112 -2.15 -7.20 -1.26
CA MET A 112 -2.27 -5.82 -0.81
C MET A 112 -2.62 -4.94 -2.00
N THR A 113 -3.62 -4.09 -1.87
CA THR A 113 -4.05 -3.17 -2.93
C THR A 113 -4.12 -1.76 -2.39
N VAL A 114 -3.57 -0.81 -3.15
CA VAL A 114 -3.64 0.62 -2.86
C VAL A 114 -4.18 1.36 -4.08
N ASP A 115 -5.26 2.10 -3.87
CA ASP A 115 -5.84 2.99 -4.87
C ASP A 115 -5.46 4.44 -4.59
N PHE A 116 -4.95 5.11 -5.63
CA PHE A 116 -4.50 6.49 -5.55
C PHE A 116 -5.54 7.41 -6.19
N ARG A 117 -6.03 8.36 -5.40
CA ARG A 117 -7.08 9.31 -5.81
C ARG A 117 -6.81 10.70 -5.25
N ASP A 118 -7.63 11.65 -5.70
CA ASP A 118 -7.65 13.01 -5.16
C ASP A 118 -6.30 13.74 -5.26
N PHE A 119 -5.51 13.43 -6.30
CA PHE A 119 -4.24 14.08 -6.58
C PHE A 119 -4.35 15.59 -6.56
N ASN A 120 -3.45 16.25 -5.81
CA ASN A 120 -3.38 17.69 -5.64
C ASN A 120 -4.64 18.34 -5.05
N LYS A 121 -5.60 17.56 -4.52
CA LYS A 121 -6.73 18.13 -3.78
C LYS A 121 -6.29 18.57 -2.39
N LYS A 122 -6.75 19.73 -1.95
CA LYS A 122 -6.58 20.18 -0.57
C LYS A 122 -7.54 19.39 0.32
N ILE A 123 -7.00 18.53 1.17
CA ILE A 123 -7.76 17.74 2.15
C ILE A 123 -7.58 18.40 3.52
N LYS A 124 -8.68 18.83 4.14
CA LYS A 124 -8.65 19.36 5.50
C LYS A 124 -8.74 18.20 6.48
N ILE A 125 -7.68 17.97 7.24
CA ILE A 125 -7.63 16.98 8.33
C ILE A 125 -7.77 17.75 9.64
N ALA A 126 -8.75 17.38 10.46
CA ALA A 126 -8.98 17.94 11.78
C ALA A 126 -9.20 16.80 12.79
N PRO A 127 -8.90 17.00 14.08
CA PRO A 127 -9.24 16.03 15.10
C PRO A 127 -10.74 15.71 15.09
N PRO A 128 -11.12 14.45 15.37
CA PRO A 128 -12.53 14.10 15.56
C PRO A 128 -13.11 14.83 16.77
N ILE A 129 -14.40 15.21 16.68
CA ILE A 129 -15.21 15.74 17.79
C ILE A 129 -15.78 14.59 18.59
#